data_AF-A0A968J292-F1
#
_entry.id   AF-A0A968J292-F1
#
_cell.length_a   1.000
_cell.length_b   1.000
_cell.length_c   1.000
_cell.angle_alpha   90.00
_cell.angle_beta   90.00
_cell.angle_gamma   90.00
#
_symmetry.space_group_name_H-M   'P 1'
#
loop_
_entity.id
_entity.type
_entity.pdbx_description
1 polymer ?
#
loop_
_entity_poly.entity_id
_entity_poly.type
_entity_poly.pdbx_seq_one_letter_code
_entity_poly.pdbx_strand_id
1 'polypeptide(L)'
;MAYTQALHPEVNWTAPPGQALLVIYPLTDLPSNEEDMEGQTLPLLQARMRIGRDVVCDLQIKDRYVSRTHATLSRTESRSLGICYSLVDGDGQGTVSSNGIFINGVRLQSARDLQDGDRIQWGLRVLSTFHQVQEPPPEVVQDHLFLGDLLFEIELISAAQLRFAQDQSRQQGLLLGEILLQHNWIKAQTIDFLLQIDKVVMPQVVGKPPVGEYLRSAGLVTEGQLNEAMQLQKRKRAYFAATLVEQGIITPATLKYFLSRYDHLDQSRASTVMNLDLN
;
A
#
# COMPACT_ATOMS: atom_id res chain seq x y z
N MET A 1 -3.10 -8.92 -23.60
CA MET A 1 -4.22 -8.14 -24.15
C MET A 1 -4.97 -7.57 -22.96
N ALA A 2 -4.84 -6.26 -22.75
CA ALA A 2 -5.47 -5.54 -21.65
C ALA A 2 -6.95 -5.33 -21.99
N TYR A 3 -7.84 -5.61 -21.03
CA TYR A 3 -9.23 -5.15 -21.08
C TYR A 3 -9.43 -4.16 -19.93
N THR A 4 -8.99 -2.93 -20.17
CA THR A 4 -9.50 -1.72 -19.53
C THR A 4 -10.44 -1.05 -20.53
N GLN A 5 -11.75 -1.23 -20.37
CA GLN A 5 -12.85 -0.41 -20.92
C GLN A 5 -14.18 -1.09 -20.52
N ALA A 6 -15.21 -0.43 -20.00
CA ALA A 6 -15.50 0.99 -19.94
C ALA A 6 -16.28 1.33 -18.65
N LEU A 7 -15.87 2.40 -17.97
CA LEU A 7 -16.67 3.12 -16.99
C LEU A 7 -17.74 3.92 -17.78
N HIS A 8 -19.00 3.87 -17.32
CA HIS A 8 -20.10 4.62 -17.92
C HIS A 8 -19.86 6.14 -17.92
N PRO A 9 -20.35 6.91 -18.92
CA PRO A 9 -19.97 8.31 -19.07
C PRO A 9 -20.85 9.34 -18.35
N GLU A 10 -21.95 8.99 -17.69
CA GLU A 10 -22.93 10.01 -17.24
C GLU A 10 -23.32 9.99 -15.76
N VAL A 11 -22.57 9.30 -14.91
CA VAL A 11 -22.78 9.49 -13.47
C VAL A 11 -21.48 9.77 -12.74
N ASN A 12 -21.29 11.06 -12.45
CA ASN A 12 -20.16 11.62 -11.73
C ASN A 12 -20.29 11.23 -10.24
N TRP A 13 -19.95 9.98 -9.90
CA TRP A 13 -19.95 9.49 -8.52
C TRP A 13 -18.52 9.35 -8.01
N THR A 14 -18.19 10.07 -6.94
CA THR A 14 -16.97 9.81 -6.16
C THR A 14 -17.38 9.60 -4.71
N ALA A 15 -17.55 8.34 -4.29
CA ALA A 15 -17.33 8.05 -2.88
C ALA A 15 -15.86 8.45 -2.57
N PRO A 16 -15.57 9.06 -1.41
CA PRO A 16 -14.19 9.33 -1.02
C PRO A 16 -13.32 8.08 -1.23
N PRO A 17 -12.07 8.24 -1.73
CA PRO A 17 -11.12 7.15 -1.86
C PRO A 17 -11.09 6.29 -0.58
N GLY A 18 -11.12 4.96 -0.73
CA GLY A 18 -11.12 4.00 0.38
C GLY A 18 -12.51 3.64 0.93
N GLN A 19 -13.58 4.20 0.38
CA GLN A 19 -14.95 3.82 0.73
C GLN A 19 -15.53 2.76 -0.21
N ALA A 20 -16.63 2.13 0.19
CA ALA A 20 -17.38 1.20 -0.65
C ALA A 20 -18.83 1.64 -0.77
N LEU A 21 -19.54 1.11 -1.76
CA LEU A 21 -20.95 1.41 -2.02
C LEU A 21 -21.72 0.15 -2.43
N LEU A 22 -23.03 0.20 -2.27
CA LEU A 22 -23.97 -0.76 -2.83
C LEU A 22 -24.79 -0.05 -3.91
N VAL A 23 -24.85 -0.64 -5.11
CA VAL A 23 -25.80 -0.24 -6.16
C VAL A 23 -27.00 -1.16 -6.06
N ILE A 24 -28.16 -0.65 -5.63
CA ILE A 24 -29.36 -1.45 -5.32
C ILE A 24 -30.38 -1.33 -6.45
N TYR A 25 -30.92 -2.45 -6.88
CA TYR A 25 -31.94 -2.52 -7.94
C TYR A 25 -32.95 -3.65 -7.63
N PRO A 26 -34.21 -3.51 -8.08
CA PRO A 26 -35.19 -4.57 -7.92
C PRO A 26 -34.87 -5.76 -8.86
N LEU A 27 -35.14 -6.97 -8.40
CA LEU A 27 -34.91 -8.22 -9.13
C LEU A 27 -35.70 -8.31 -10.45
N THR A 28 -36.83 -7.61 -10.54
CA THR A 28 -37.64 -7.56 -11.77
C THR A 28 -37.01 -6.75 -12.89
N ASP A 29 -36.03 -5.90 -12.56
CA ASP A 29 -35.47 -4.92 -13.49
C ASP A 29 -34.03 -5.30 -13.84
N LEU A 30 -33.70 -6.59 -13.80
CA LEU A 30 -32.43 -7.11 -14.31
C LEU A 30 -32.37 -6.86 -15.82
N PRO A 31 -31.53 -5.91 -16.29
CA PRO A 31 -31.42 -5.66 -17.71
C PRO A 31 -30.63 -6.79 -18.38
N SER A 32 -30.81 -6.91 -19.69
CA SER A 32 -30.10 -7.90 -20.51
C SER A 32 -28.57 -7.67 -20.50
N ASN A 33 -28.14 -6.42 -20.25
CA ASN A 33 -26.75 -5.98 -20.19
C ASN A 33 -26.49 -5.22 -18.88
N GLU A 34 -25.28 -5.33 -18.32
CA GLU A 34 -24.89 -4.64 -17.07
C GLU A 34 -24.89 -3.11 -17.22
N GLU A 35 -24.76 -2.62 -18.44
CA GLU A 35 -24.68 -1.19 -18.78
C GLU A 35 -26.01 -0.42 -18.56
N ASP A 36 -27.14 -1.12 -18.49
CA ASP A 36 -28.47 -0.52 -18.36
C ASP A 36 -29.01 -0.55 -16.92
N MET A 37 -28.21 -0.94 -15.92
CA MET A 37 -28.65 -1.02 -14.52
C MET A 37 -28.79 0.37 -13.88
N GLU A 38 -30.01 0.95 -13.91
CA GLU A 38 -30.36 2.12 -13.10
C GLU A 38 -30.65 1.73 -11.64
N GLY A 39 -29.59 1.58 -10.83
CA GLY A 39 -29.69 1.29 -9.40
C GLY A 39 -29.53 2.51 -8.49
N GLN A 40 -30.13 2.47 -7.29
CA GLN A 40 -29.86 3.44 -6.23
C GLN A 40 -28.50 3.15 -5.59
N THR A 41 -27.57 4.09 -5.71
CA THR A 41 -26.25 4.02 -5.08
C THR A 41 -26.30 4.46 -3.61
N LEU A 42 -25.80 3.62 -2.71
CA LEU A 42 -25.76 3.89 -1.27
C LEU A 42 -24.33 3.68 -0.72
N PRO A 43 -23.67 4.72 -0.19
CA PRO A 43 -22.31 4.62 0.33
C PRO A 43 -22.27 3.92 1.71
N LEU A 44 -21.20 3.18 1.96
CA LEU A 44 -20.94 2.45 3.21
C LEU A 44 -20.04 3.28 4.12
N LEU A 45 -20.67 4.21 4.85
CA LEU A 45 -19.96 5.29 5.55
C LEU A 45 -19.46 4.89 6.95
N GLN A 46 -20.13 3.95 7.62
CA GLN A 46 -19.90 3.66 9.04
C GLN A 46 -19.16 2.34 9.25
N ALA A 47 -18.45 2.22 10.38
CA ALA A 47 -17.72 1.01 10.75
C ALA A 47 -18.63 -0.21 10.95
N ARG A 48 -19.88 0.00 11.36
CA ARG A 48 -20.92 -1.03 11.44
C ARG A 48 -22.22 -0.41 10.97
N MET A 49 -22.92 -1.08 10.06
CA MET A 49 -24.18 -0.62 9.49
C MET A 49 -25.25 -1.71 9.58
N ARG A 50 -26.44 -1.33 10.02
CA ARG A 50 -27.64 -2.16 9.93
C ARG A 50 -28.33 -1.90 8.61
N ILE A 51 -28.65 -2.99 7.91
CA ILE A 51 -29.31 -2.97 6.62
C ILE A 51 -30.66 -3.65 6.79
N GLY A 52 -31.74 -3.01 6.35
CA GLY A 52 -33.08 -3.59 6.49
C GLY A 52 -34.19 -2.63 6.09
N ARG A 53 -35.45 -3.07 6.17
CA ARG A 53 -36.60 -2.24 5.76
C ARG A 53 -36.99 -1.19 6.79
N ASP A 54 -36.57 -1.36 8.04
CA ASP A 54 -36.94 -0.44 9.09
C ASP A 54 -36.24 0.91 8.90
N VAL A 55 -36.91 2.00 9.28
CA VAL A 55 -36.38 3.36 9.14
C VAL A 55 -35.20 3.60 10.07
N VAL A 56 -35.05 2.78 11.12
CA VAL A 56 -33.91 2.85 12.04
C VAL A 56 -32.63 2.22 11.49
N CYS A 57 -32.68 1.56 10.34
CA CYS A 57 -31.49 1.00 9.70
C CYS A 57 -30.64 2.10 9.07
N ASP A 58 -29.33 1.95 9.15
CA ASP A 58 -28.36 2.88 8.55
C ASP A 58 -28.48 2.89 7.02
N LEU A 59 -28.87 1.74 6.46
CA LEU A 59 -29.25 1.60 5.05
C LEU A 59 -30.65 0.99 4.97
N GLN A 60 -31.62 1.81 4.56
CA GLN A 60 -33.02 1.38 4.44
C GLN A 60 -33.32 0.79 3.06
N ILE A 61 -33.73 -0.48 3.01
CA ILE A 61 -34.24 -1.13 1.79
C ILE A 61 -35.76 -1.26 1.90
N LYS A 62 -36.50 -0.44 1.14
CA LYS A 62 -37.97 -0.38 1.20
C LYS A 62 -38.64 -1.54 0.45
N ASP A 63 -38.51 -2.75 0.96
CA ASP A 63 -39.20 -3.93 0.44
C ASP A 63 -39.79 -4.78 1.58
N ARG A 64 -41.01 -5.31 1.38
CA ARG A 64 -41.74 -6.10 2.39
C ARG A 64 -41.12 -7.47 2.68
N TYR A 65 -40.32 -8.01 1.75
CA TYR A 65 -39.59 -9.27 1.89
C TYR A 65 -38.21 -9.08 2.52
N VAL A 66 -37.81 -7.84 2.76
CA VAL A 66 -36.64 -7.51 3.58
C VAL A 66 -37.08 -7.40 5.05
N SER A 67 -36.27 -7.95 5.95
CA SER A 67 -36.54 -7.95 7.39
C SER A 67 -36.29 -6.55 7.96
N ARG A 68 -36.86 -6.24 9.13
CA ARG A 68 -36.67 -4.92 9.77
C ARG A 68 -35.19 -4.60 9.95
N THR A 69 -34.46 -5.55 10.51
CA THR A 69 -33.00 -5.64 10.45
C THR A 69 -32.69 -6.93 9.70
N HIS A 70 -32.19 -6.82 8.47
CA HIS A 70 -31.98 -7.95 7.57
C HIS A 70 -30.51 -8.36 7.50
N ALA A 71 -29.60 -7.41 7.67
CA ALA A 71 -28.17 -7.69 7.69
C ALA A 71 -27.41 -6.71 8.57
N THR A 72 -26.21 -7.12 8.93
CA THR A 72 -25.22 -6.29 9.57
C THR A 72 -23.95 -6.32 8.73
N LEU A 73 -23.53 -5.15 8.29
CA LEU A 73 -22.28 -4.95 7.57
C LEU A 73 -21.24 -4.36 8.54
N SER A 74 -20.05 -4.93 8.57
CA SER A 74 -18.93 -4.45 9.39
C SER A 74 -17.75 -4.10 8.50
N ARG A 75 -17.19 -2.91 8.69
CA ARG A 75 -15.95 -2.46 8.07
C ARG A 75 -14.81 -2.69 9.06
N THR A 76 -13.78 -3.40 8.63
CA THR A 76 -12.54 -3.59 9.38
C THR A 76 -11.38 -3.01 8.60
N GLU A 77 -10.42 -2.44 9.31
CA GLU A 77 -9.20 -1.90 8.72
C GLU A 77 -8.05 -2.84 9.08
N SER A 78 -7.44 -3.46 8.07
CA SER A 78 -6.23 -4.25 8.20
C SER A 78 -5.04 -3.45 7.70
N ARG A 79 -3.95 -3.45 8.46
CA ARG A 79 -2.69 -2.80 8.04
C ARG A 79 -2.10 -3.42 6.77
N SER A 80 -2.40 -4.69 6.49
CA SER A 80 -1.85 -5.43 5.34
C SER A 80 -2.84 -5.59 4.17
N LEU A 81 -4.14 -5.66 4.43
CA LEU A 81 -5.17 -5.91 3.42
C LEU A 81 -6.03 -4.67 3.11
N GLY A 82 -5.75 -3.55 3.77
CA GLY A 82 -6.56 -2.35 3.66
C GLY A 82 -7.94 -2.52 4.30
N ILE A 83 -8.93 -1.82 3.75
CA ILE A 83 -10.30 -1.80 4.26
C ILE A 83 -11.05 -3.04 3.75
N CYS A 84 -11.59 -3.83 4.68
CA CYS A 84 -12.40 -5.03 4.39
C CYS A 84 -13.84 -4.80 4.85
N TYR A 85 -14.80 -5.34 4.10
CA TYR A 85 -16.22 -5.30 4.45
C TYR A 85 -16.76 -6.71 4.61
N SER A 86 -17.31 -7.00 5.79
CA SER A 86 -17.88 -8.31 6.10
C SER A 86 -19.39 -8.19 6.33
N LEU A 87 -20.15 -9.08 5.69
CA LEU A 87 -21.61 -9.12 5.78
C LEU A 87 -22.07 -10.31 6.61
N VAL A 88 -23.04 -10.07 7.49
CA VAL A 88 -23.71 -11.08 8.31
C VAL A 88 -25.22 -10.99 8.08
N ASP A 89 -25.87 -12.15 7.92
CA ASP A 89 -27.33 -12.24 7.89
C ASP A 89 -27.91 -11.97 9.27
N GLY A 90 -28.76 -10.94 9.36
CA GLY A 90 -29.43 -10.54 10.59
C GLY A 90 -28.81 -9.39 11.37
N ASP A 91 -29.14 -9.33 12.67
CA ASP A 91 -28.72 -8.25 13.58
C ASP A 91 -27.28 -8.37 14.12
N GLY A 92 -26.59 -9.46 13.76
CA GLY A 92 -25.26 -9.77 14.25
C GLY A 92 -25.21 -10.22 15.72
N GLN A 93 -26.36 -10.52 16.34
CA GLN A 93 -26.51 -11.09 17.69
C GLN A 93 -27.21 -12.47 17.67
N GLY A 94 -27.43 -13.04 16.48
CA GLY A 94 -28.00 -14.38 16.29
C GLY A 94 -29.42 -14.38 15.72
N THR A 95 -30.05 -13.22 15.52
CA THR A 95 -31.34 -13.13 14.84
C THR A 95 -31.12 -12.98 13.34
N VAL A 96 -31.28 -14.07 12.58
CA VAL A 96 -31.16 -14.06 11.11
C VAL A 96 -32.39 -13.44 10.42
N SER A 97 -32.25 -13.05 9.16
CA SER A 97 -33.38 -12.59 8.36
C SER A 97 -34.34 -13.73 7.98
N SER A 98 -35.59 -13.37 7.65
CA SER A 98 -36.64 -14.33 7.35
C SER A 98 -36.44 -15.05 6.01
N ASN A 99 -35.92 -14.33 5.01
CA ASN A 99 -35.76 -14.84 3.65
C ASN A 99 -34.29 -15.14 3.28
N GLY A 100 -33.35 -14.83 4.20
CA GLY A 100 -31.93 -15.01 3.98
C GLY A 100 -31.30 -13.96 3.06
N ILE A 101 -29.97 -14.01 3.02
CA ILE A 101 -29.12 -13.28 2.09
C ILE A 101 -28.45 -14.29 1.16
N PHE A 102 -28.35 -13.96 -0.12
CA PHE A 102 -27.60 -14.76 -1.09
C PHE A 102 -26.50 -13.90 -1.71
N ILE A 103 -25.29 -14.42 -1.82
CA ILE A 103 -24.19 -13.75 -2.51
C ILE A 103 -23.77 -14.64 -3.69
N ASN A 104 -23.84 -14.10 -4.90
CA ASN A 104 -23.62 -14.81 -6.17
C ASN A 104 -24.47 -16.09 -6.26
N GLY A 105 -25.72 -16.03 -5.80
CA GLY A 105 -26.67 -17.15 -5.79
C GLY A 105 -26.48 -18.17 -4.67
N VAL A 106 -25.42 -18.07 -3.87
CA VAL A 106 -25.17 -18.96 -2.73
C VAL A 106 -25.69 -18.32 -1.45
N ARG A 107 -26.50 -19.07 -0.68
CA ARG A 107 -27.05 -18.57 0.59
C ARG A 107 -25.93 -18.33 1.61
N LEU A 108 -25.94 -17.16 2.23
CA LEU A 108 -25.01 -16.77 3.29
C LEU A 108 -25.33 -17.56 4.58
N GLN A 109 -24.40 -18.41 5.03
CA GLN A 109 -24.57 -19.23 6.24
C GLN A 109 -23.83 -18.66 7.46
N SER A 110 -22.75 -17.92 7.23
CA SER A 110 -21.91 -17.28 8.24
C SER A 110 -21.45 -15.92 7.74
N ALA A 111 -20.77 -15.15 8.58
CA ALA A 111 -20.10 -13.93 8.15
C ALA A 111 -19.22 -14.19 6.91
N ARG A 112 -19.29 -13.31 5.91
CA ARG A 112 -18.46 -13.40 4.70
C ARG A 112 -17.93 -12.03 4.31
N ASP A 113 -16.65 -11.99 3.97
CA ASP A 113 -16.02 -10.81 3.40
C ASP A 113 -16.45 -10.62 1.94
N LEU A 114 -16.87 -9.41 1.62
CA LEU A 114 -17.34 -9.01 0.30
C LEU A 114 -16.16 -8.71 -0.61
N GLN A 115 -16.30 -9.09 -1.88
CA GLN A 115 -15.36 -8.76 -2.95
C GLN A 115 -16.01 -7.81 -3.94
N ASP A 116 -15.23 -6.93 -4.55
CA ASP A 116 -15.71 -6.03 -5.61
C ASP A 116 -16.44 -6.83 -6.71
N GLY A 117 -17.63 -6.35 -7.08
CA GLY A 117 -18.53 -7.02 -8.01
C GLY A 117 -19.45 -8.09 -7.40
N ASP A 118 -19.33 -8.42 -6.11
CA ASP A 118 -20.24 -9.38 -5.46
C ASP A 118 -21.71 -8.94 -5.61
N ARG A 119 -22.54 -9.85 -6.12
CA ARG A 119 -23.99 -9.63 -6.28
C ARG A 119 -24.70 -10.19 -5.06
N ILE A 120 -25.39 -9.32 -4.34
CA ILE A 120 -26.07 -9.63 -3.08
C ILE A 120 -27.57 -9.56 -3.29
N GLN A 121 -28.28 -10.62 -2.95
CA GLN A 121 -29.74 -10.67 -2.91
C GLN A 121 -30.24 -10.49 -1.48
N TRP A 122 -31.14 -9.52 -1.31
CA TRP A 122 -31.81 -9.20 -0.06
C TRP A 122 -33.25 -9.71 -0.14
N GLY A 123 -33.57 -10.71 0.67
CA GLY A 123 -34.87 -11.37 0.62
C GLY A 123 -35.19 -11.94 -0.77
N LEU A 124 -36.35 -11.60 -1.33
CA LEU A 124 -36.86 -12.22 -2.56
C LEU A 124 -36.71 -11.38 -3.83
N ARG A 125 -36.62 -10.05 -3.72
CA ARG A 125 -36.85 -9.16 -4.87
C ARG A 125 -35.87 -8.00 -4.97
N VAL A 126 -34.85 -7.95 -4.14
CA VAL A 126 -33.89 -6.84 -4.14
C VAL A 126 -32.51 -7.41 -4.36
N LEU A 127 -31.81 -6.87 -5.35
CA LEU A 127 -30.41 -7.16 -5.63
C LEU A 127 -29.57 -5.92 -5.38
N SER A 128 -28.29 -6.16 -5.12
CA SER A 128 -27.30 -5.10 -5.16
C SER A 128 -25.96 -5.62 -5.64
N THR A 129 -25.19 -4.76 -6.27
CA THR A 129 -23.77 -5.03 -6.55
C THR A 129 -22.92 -4.25 -5.55
N PHE A 130 -22.00 -4.94 -4.90
CA PHE A 130 -21.00 -4.32 -4.04
C PHE A 130 -19.85 -3.79 -4.89
N HIS A 131 -19.52 -2.53 -4.70
CA HIS A 131 -18.34 -1.92 -5.30
C HIS A 131 -17.43 -1.36 -4.23
N GLN A 132 -16.18 -1.80 -4.25
CA GLN A 132 -15.13 -1.19 -3.45
C GLN A 132 -14.47 -0.12 -4.31
N VAL A 133 -14.64 1.15 -3.92
CA VAL A 133 -13.91 2.25 -4.56
C VAL A 133 -12.49 2.16 -4.03
N GLN A 134 -11.66 1.42 -4.77
CA GLN A 134 -10.22 1.44 -4.54
C GLN A 134 -9.80 2.92 -4.54
N GLU A 135 -9.03 3.32 -3.52
CA GLU A 135 -8.19 4.49 -3.77
C GLU A 135 -7.46 4.19 -5.07
N PRO A 136 -7.47 5.10 -6.07
CA PRO A 136 -6.56 4.91 -7.20
C PRO A 136 -5.21 4.58 -6.57
N PRO A 137 -4.58 3.43 -6.93
CA PRO A 137 -3.32 3.04 -6.33
C PRO A 137 -2.47 4.29 -6.37
N PRO A 138 -2.01 4.78 -5.19
CA PRO A 138 -1.65 6.17 -4.98
C PRO A 138 -0.95 6.62 -6.23
N GLU A 139 -1.61 7.50 -7.00
CA GLU A 139 -1.15 7.95 -8.32
C GLU A 139 0.35 8.00 -8.21
N VAL A 140 1.06 7.15 -8.97
CA VAL A 140 2.51 7.04 -8.87
C VAL A 140 3.02 8.47 -8.95
N VAL A 141 3.33 9.05 -7.78
CA VAL A 141 3.69 10.45 -7.70
C VAL A 141 5.06 10.44 -8.33
N GLN A 142 5.11 10.86 -9.59
CA GLN A 142 6.27 10.74 -10.48
C GLN A 142 7.51 11.49 -9.97
N ASP A 143 7.50 12.04 -8.75
CA ASP A 143 8.60 12.76 -8.13
C ASP A 143 9.07 12.19 -6.77
N HIS A 144 8.58 11.01 -6.36
CA HIS A 144 9.15 10.28 -5.23
C HIS A 144 9.62 8.91 -5.68
N LEU A 145 10.93 8.77 -5.85
CA LEU A 145 11.62 7.51 -6.08
C LEU A 145 11.07 6.46 -5.09
N PHE A 146 10.33 5.46 -5.57
CA PHE A 146 9.80 4.41 -4.71
C PHE A 146 10.95 3.73 -3.97
N LEU A 147 10.73 3.29 -2.72
CA LEU A 147 11.78 2.65 -1.92
C LEU A 147 12.50 1.54 -2.71
N GLY A 148 11.77 0.74 -3.49
CA GLY A 148 12.38 -0.29 -4.34
C GLY A 148 13.31 0.27 -5.42
N ASP A 149 12.91 1.34 -6.10
CA ASP A 149 13.71 2.00 -7.13
C ASP A 149 14.92 2.68 -6.50
N LEU A 150 14.74 3.35 -5.35
CA LEU A 150 15.83 3.93 -4.58
C LEU A 150 16.87 2.87 -4.25
N LEU A 151 16.45 1.77 -3.61
CA LEU A 151 17.34 0.69 -3.22
C LEU A 151 18.09 0.08 -4.40
N PHE A 152 17.46 0.03 -5.58
CA PHE A 152 18.10 -0.42 -6.81
C PHE A 152 19.10 0.62 -7.36
N GLU A 153 18.71 1.89 -7.45
CA GLU A 153 19.54 2.98 -7.93
C GLU A 153 20.81 3.17 -7.09
N ILE A 154 20.72 2.96 -5.79
CA ILE A 154 21.88 3.02 -4.89
C ILE A 154 22.61 1.68 -4.76
N GLU A 155 22.21 0.68 -5.54
CA GLU A 155 22.81 -0.66 -5.64
C GLU A 155 22.82 -1.44 -4.31
N LEU A 156 21.84 -1.21 -3.44
CA LEU A 156 21.62 -2.04 -2.25
C LEU A 156 20.83 -3.31 -2.56
N ILE A 157 20.09 -3.32 -3.67
CA ILE A 157 19.46 -4.51 -4.23
C ILE A 157 19.71 -4.57 -5.74
N SER A 158 19.71 -5.79 -6.28
CA SER A 158 19.83 -6.02 -7.73
C SER A 158 18.49 -5.91 -8.45
N ALA A 159 18.52 -5.71 -9.77
CA ALA A 159 17.34 -5.75 -10.62
C ALA A 159 16.58 -7.09 -10.57
N ALA A 160 17.27 -8.20 -10.24
CA ALA A 160 16.64 -9.51 -10.08
C ALA A 160 15.86 -9.60 -8.75
N GLN A 161 16.45 -9.10 -7.66
CA GLN A 161 15.81 -9.02 -6.34
C GLN A 161 14.62 -8.06 -6.37
N LEU A 162 14.76 -6.90 -7.03
CA LEU A 162 13.67 -5.93 -7.20
C LEU A 162 12.50 -6.56 -7.96
N ARG A 163 12.75 -7.20 -9.12
CA ARG A 163 11.71 -7.87 -9.90
C ARG A 163 11.02 -8.99 -9.14
N PHE A 164 11.80 -9.84 -8.46
CA PHE A 164 11.25 -10.90 -7.63
C PHE A 164 10.33 -10.34 -6.53
N ALA A 165 10.77 -9.30 -5.82
CA ALA A 165 10.00 -8.69 -4.75
C ALA A 165 8.72 -8.01 -5.27
N GLN A 166 8.78 -7.37 -6.44
CA GLN A 166 7.61 -6.80 -7.10
C GLN A 166 6.60 -7.88 -7.52
N ASP A 167 7.07 -8.99 -8.09
CA ASP A 167 6.19 -10.08 -8.52
C ASP A 167 5.52 -10.78 -7.33
N GLN A 168 6.27 -11.03 -6.25
CA GLN A 168 5.71 -11.59 -5.01
C GLN A 168 4.74 -10.64 -4.31
N SER A 169 5.05 -9.34 -4.28
CA SER A 169 4.16 -8.31 -3.74
C SER A 169 2.81 -8.32 -4.46
N ARG A 170 2.81 -8.40 -5.80
CA ARG A 170 1.58 -8.49 -6.61
C ARG A 170 0.79 -9.78 -6.35
N GLN A 171 1.47 -10.89 -6.13
CA GLN A 171 0.81 -12.19 -5.94
C GLN A 171 0.25 -12.40 -4.53
N GLN A 172 0.92 -11.85 -3.51
CA GLN A 172 0.61 -12.12 -2.10
C GLN A 172 0.08 -10.90 -1.34
N GLY A 173 0.09 -9.71 -1.96
CA GLY A 173 -0.32 -8.46 -1.31
C GLY A 173 0.64 -7.98 -0.21
N LEU A 174 1.86 -8.51 -0.14
CA LEU A 174 2.88 -8.13 0.84
C LEU A 174 3.58 -6.82 0.44
N LEU A 175 4.08 -6.06 1.43
CA LEU A 175 4.89 -4.88 1.15
C LEU A 175 6.25 -5.28 0.59
N LEU A 176 6.74 -4.57 -0.44
CA LEU A 176 8.04 -4.86 -1.05
C LEU A 176 9.18 -4.88 -0.02
N GLY A 177 9.18 -3.92 0.92
CA GLY A 177 10.16 -3.87 2.01
C GLY A 177 10.14 -5.12 2.89
N GLU A 178 8.97 -5.68 3.21
CA GLU A 178 8.85 -6.91 4.00
C GLU A 178 9.44 -8.11 3.26
N ILE A 179 9.21 -8.21 1.95
CA ILE A 179 9.78 -9.27 1.13
C ILE A 179 11.31 -9.17 1.13
N LEU A 180 11.87 -7.97 0.93
CA LEU A 180 13.32 -7.78 0.97
C LEU A 180 13.94 -8.18 2.32
N LEU A 181 13.23 -7.92 3.43
CA LEU A 181 13.64 -8.32 4.78
C LEU A 181 13.53 -9.83 5.01
N GLN A 182 12.43 -10.45 4.60
CA GLN A 182 12.21 -11.89 4.72
C GLN A 182 13.30 -12.69 3.99
N HIS A 183 13.76 -12.19 2.85
CA HIS A 183 14.85 -12.80 2.09
C HIS A 183 16.25 -12.43 2.59
N ASN A 184 16.37 -11.61 3.64
CA ASN A 184 17.64 -11.08 4.15
C ASN A 184 18.48 -10.36 3.08
N TRP A 185 17.85 -9.77 2.07
CA TRP A 185 18.54 -9.01 1.03
C TRP A 185 18.92 -7.60 1.49
N ILE A 186 18.20 -7.09 2.49
CA ILE A 186 18.49 -5.81 3.13
C ILE A 186 18.21 -5.89 4.62
N LYS A 187 18.80 -5.00 5.41
CA LYS A 187 18.55 -4.90 6.85
C LYS A 187 17.36 -3.99 7.14
N ALA A 188 16.60 -4.31 8.20
CA ALA A 188 15.53 -3.45 8.69
C ALA A 188 16.03 -2.04 8.99
N GLN A 189 17.19 -1.94 9.64
CA GLN A 189 17.86 -0.67 9.93
C GLN A 189 18.05 0.22 8.68
N THR A 190 18.36 -0.37 7.53
CA THR A 190 18.56 0.37 6.29
C THR A 190 17.25 0.89 5.73
N ILE A 191 16.20 0.06 5.74
CA ILE A 191 14.85 0.48 5.34
C ILE A 191 14.35 1.58 6.26
N ASP A 192 14.45 1.40 7.58
CA ASP A 192 13.99 2.35 8.58
C ASP A 192 14.69 3.70 8.42
N PHE A 193 16.02 3.69 8.20
CA PHE A 193 16.79 4.89 7.94
C PHE A 193 16.32 5.60 6.65
N LEU A 194 16.12 4.85 5.56
CA LEU A 194 15.72 5.42 4.28
C LEU A 194 14.26 5.89 4.23
N LEU A 195 13.38 5.33 5.06
CA LEU A 195 11.99 5.80 5.22
C LEU A 195 11.89 7.05 6.11
N GLN A 196 12.85 7.24 7.02
CA GLN A 196 12.88 8.38 7.92
C GLN A 196 13.47 9.64 7.28
N ILE A 197 13.98 9.57 6.04
CA ILE A 197 14.73 10.66 5.38
C ILE A 197 14.01 12.01 5.43
N ASP A 198 12.68 12.03 5.32
CA ASP A 198 11.90 13.28 5.36
C ASP A 198 11.33 13.62 6.75
N LYS A 199 11.46 12.70 7.72
CA LYS A 199 10.92 12.85 9.09
C LYS A 199 11.98 13.15 10.13
N VAL A 200 13.28 12.97 9.82
CA VAL A 200 14.32 13.34 10.77
C VAL A 200 14.46 14.86 10.82
N VAL A 201 13.65 15.48 11.68
CA VAL A 201 14.08 16.68 12.40
C VAL A 201 15.28 16.24 13.22
N MET A 202 16.48 16.33 12.64
CA MET A 202 17.69 16.11 13.41
C MET A 202 17.61 17.10 14.57
N PRO A 203 17.77 16.65 15.84
CA PRO A 203 18.02 17.57 16.93
C PRO A 203 19.10 18.53 16.46
N GLN A 204 18.98 19.81 16.81
CA GLN A 204 19.90 20.89 16.48
C GLN A 204 21.28 20.63 17.12
N VAL A 205 21.93 19.53 16.74
CA VAL A 205 23.30 19.21 17.10
C VAL A 205 24.14 20.18 16.30
N VAL A 206 24.97 20.92 17.02
CA VAL A 206 25.92 21.87 16.46
C VAL A 206 26.82 21.12 15.47
N GLY A 207 26.54 21.29 14.17
CA GLY A 207 27.23 20.61 13.07
C GLY A 207 26.49 19.37 12.54
N LYS A 208 26.30 19.30 11.22
CA LYS A 208 25.78 18.09 10.56
C LYS A 208 26.77 16.93 10.76
N PRO A 209 26.32 15.71 11.15
CA PRO A 209 27.17 14.54 11.24
C PRO A 209 27.97 14.28 9.94
N PRO A 210 29.16 13.65 10.00
CA PRO A 210 29.88 13.24 8.81
C PRO A 210 29.17 12.11 8.07
N VAL A 211 29.40 11.97 6.75
CA VAL A 211 28.79 10.92 5.90
C VAL A 211 28.92 9.50 6.49
N GLY A 212 30.05 9.20 7.14
CA GLY A 212 30.29 7.91 7.78
C GLY A 212 29.30 7.57 8.87
N GLU A 213 28.83 8.56 9.62
CA GLU A 213 27.85 8.37 10.70
C GLU A 213 26.45 8.07 10.14
N TYR A 214 26.10 8.67 9.00
CA TYR A 214 24.87 8.34 8.28
C TYR A 214 24.90 6.91 7.72
N LEU A 215 26.01 6.49 7.12
CA LEU A 215 26.19 5.12 6.63
C LEU A 215 26.10 4.10 7.79
N ARG A 216 26.65 4.43 8.95
CA ARG A 216 26.57 3.60 10.17
C ARG A 216 25.14 3.52 10.69
N SER A 217 24.46 4.66 10.75
CA SER A 217 23.07 4.76 11.18
C SER A 217 22.13 3.98 10.25
N ALA A 218 22.43 3.93 8.95
CA ALA A 218 21.74 3.11 7.96
C ALA A 218 22.10 1.62 8.02
N GLY A 219 23.04 1.20 8.89
CA GLY A 219 23.47 -0.19 9.02
C GLY A 219 24.32 -0.71 7.86
N LEU A 220 24.79 0.19 6.99
CA LEU A 220 25.60 -0.12 5.80
C LEU A 220 27.08 -0.32 6.16
N VAL A 221 27.55 0.34 7.21
CA VAL A 221 28.90 0.17 7.75
C VAL A 221 28.86 -0.06 9.25
N THR A 222 29.82 -0.84 9.75
CA THR A 222 30.05 -1.03 11.18
C THR A 222 31.02 0.00 11.73
N GLU A 223 31.04 0.18 13.05
CA GLU A 223 32.02 1.05 13.71
C GLU A 223 33.47 0.58 13.48
N GLY A 224 33.69 -0.74 13.41
CA GLY A 224 35.00 -1.32 13.07
C GLY A 224 35.46 -0.93 11.66
N GLN A 225 34.57 -1.08 10.67
CA GLN A 225 34.83 -0.66 9.28
C GLN A 225 35.08 0.85 9.18
N LEU A 226 34.33 1.66 9.95
CA LEU A 226 34.52 3.10 10.02
C LEU A 226 35.92 3.45 10.56
N ASN A 227 36.33 2.81 11.65
CA ASN A 227 37.64 3.04 12.28
C ASN A 227 38.79 2.62 11.36
N GLU A 228 38.65 1.49 10.67
CA GLU A 228 39.64 1.01 9.69
C GLU A 228 39.79 1.98 8.52
N ALA A 229 38.68 2.42 7.92
CA ALA A 229 38.68 3.38 6.84
C ALA A 229 39.28 4.75 7.28
N MET A 230 39.04 5.19 8.51
CA MET A 230 39.68 6.40 9.08
C MET A 230 41.20 6.24 9.25
N GLN A 231 41.67 5.07 9.68
CA GLN A 231 43.10 4.80 9.81
C GLN A 231 43.78 4.77 8.44
N LEU A 232 43.14 4.16 7.44
CA LEU A 232 43.62 4.11 6.06
C LEU A 232 43.64 5.49 5.41
N GLN A 233 42.61 6.31 5.61
CA GLN A 233 42.61 7.71 5.18
C GLN A 233 43.84 8.46 5.68
N LYS A 234 44.20 8.33 6.96
CA LYS A 234 45.38 9.01 7.54
C LYS A 234 46.69 8.53 6.91
N ARG A 235 46.80 7.23 6.61
CA ARG A 235 47.99 6.63 5.99
C ARG A 235 48.16 7.00 4.51
N LYS A 236 47.07 6.94 3.75
CA LYS A 236 47.05 7.15 2.29
C LYS A 236 46.76 8.59 1.88
N ARG A 237 46.40 9.48 2.81
CA ARG A 237 45.79 10.80 2.53
C ARG A 237 44.58 10.73 1.58
N ALA A 238 43.87 9.59 1.59
CA ALA A 238 42.71 9.34 0.73
C ALA A 238 41.43 9.98 1.28
N TYR A 239 40.41 10.13 0.45
CA TYR A 239 39.08 10.52 0.93
C TYR A 239 38.48 9.35 1.71
N PHE A 240 38.03 9.60 2.96
CA PHE A 240 37.51 8.58 3.87
C PHE A 240 36.50 7.66 3.17
N ALA A 241 35.53 8.27 2.50
CA ALA A 241 34.44 7.53 1.90
C ALA A 241 34.86 6.74 0.65
N ALA A 242 35.91 7.20 -0.06
CA ALA A 242 36.51 6.44 -1.16
C ALA A 242 37.16 5.13 -0.65
N THR A 243 37.69 5.14 0.57
CA THR A 243 38.27 3.92 1.17
C THR A 243 37.21 2.84 1.41
N LEU A 244 35.97 3.23 1.76
CA LEU A 244 34.87 2.29 1.92
C LEU A 244 34.45 1.63 0.59
N VAL A 245 34.54 2.38 -0.51
CA VAL A 245 34.28 1.88 -1.87
C VAL A 245 35.44 0.98 -2.34
N GLU A 246 36.70 1.38 -2.15
CA GLU A 246 37.88 0.57 -2.48
C GLU A 246 37.86 -0.80 -1.77
N GLN A 247 37.33 -0.85 -0.55
CA GLN A 247 37.20 -2.08 0.24
C GLN A 247 35.96 -2.92 -0.15
N GLY A 248 35.12 -2.43 -1.06
CA GLY A 248 33.87 -3.10 -1.45
C GLY A 248 32.82 -3.15 -0.34
N ILE A 249 32.92 -2.29 0.68
CA ILE A 249 31.98 -2.26 1.81
C ILE A 249 30.66 -1.60 1.37
N ILE A 250 30.75 -0.57 0.55
CA ILE A 250 29.62 0.12 -0.08
C ILE A 250 29.90 0.32 -1.57
N THR A 251 28.85 0.49 -2.37
CA THR A 251 29.00 0.80 -3.78
C THR A 251 29.25 2.29 -4.04
N PRO A 252 29.83 2.66 -5.20
CA PRO A 252 29.94 4.06 -5.61
C PRO A 252 28.56 4.75 -5.65
N ALA A 253 27.52 4.04 -6.08
CA ALA A 253 26.15 4.56 -6.13
C ALA A 253 25.59 4.87 -4.73
N THR A 254 25.75 3.94 -3.78
CA THR A 254 25.42 4.17 -2.37
C THR A 254 26.16 5.39 -1.84
N LEU A 255 27.47 5.47 -2.06
CA LEU A 255 28.25 6.61 -1.56
C LEU A 255 27.76 7.94 -2.14
N LYS A 256 27.56 7.99 -3.47
CA LYS A 256 27.08 9.19 -4.17
C LYS A 256 25.75 9.67 -3.60
N TYR A 257 24.82 8.76 -3.33
CA TYR A 257 23.53 9.08 -2.72
C TYR A 257 23.71 9.79 -1.37
N PHE A 258 24.45 9.17 -0.45
CA PHE A 258 24.65 9.72 0.90
C PHE A 258 25.40 11.05 0.89
N LEU A 259 26.39 11.22 0.02
CA LEU A 259 27.07 12.51 -0.14
C LEU A 259 26.10 13.57 -0.66
N SER A 260 25.38 13.30 -1.74
CA SER A 260 24.46 14.28 -2.35
C SER A 260 23.38 14.77 -1.39
N ARG A 261 22.92 13.90 -0.47
CA ARG A 261 21.81 14.17 0.43
C ARG A 261 22.24 14.76 1.77
N TYR A 262 23.40 14.34 2.31
CA TYR A 262 23.79 14.66 3.69
C TYR A 262 25.12 15.42 3.81
N ASP A 263 25.96 15.42 2.79
CA ASP A 263 27.26 16.08 2.81
C ASP A 263 27.28 17.29 1.84
N HIS A 264 27.38 18.50 2.38
CA HIS A 264 27.58 19.71 1.57
C HIS A 264 29.07 19.98 1.29
N LEU A 265 29.99 19.13 1.75
CA LEU A 265 31.43 19.34 1.56
C LEU A 265 31.84 19.06 0.11
N ASP A 266 31.83 20.17 -0.64
CA ASP A 266 32.57 20.46 -1.86
C ASP A 266 32.52 19.37 -2.94
N GLN A 267 31.53 19.51 -3.83
CA GLN A 267 31.40 18.75 -5.08
C GLN A 267 32.72 18.69 -5.86
N SER A 268 33.68 19.60 -5.66
CA SER A 268 35.02 19.56 -6.27
C SER A 268 35.85 18.33 -5.86
N ARG A 269 35.76 17.89 -4.60
CA ARG A 269 36.50 16.72 -4.09
C ARG A 269 35.77 15.42 -4.41
N ALA A 270 34.44 15.42 -4.39
CA ALA A 270 33.62 14.30 -4.85
C ALA A 270 33.83 14.02 -6.35
N SER A 271 33.98 15.05 -7.18
CA SER A 271 34.31 14.91 -8.61
C SER A 271 35.69 14.28 -8.84
N THR A 272 36.65 14.54 -7.95
CA THR A 272 37.99 13.92 -7.99
C THR A 272 37.92 12.42 -7.64
N VAL A 273 36.97 12.01 -6.79
CA VAL A 273 36.71 10.61 -6.45
C VAL A 273 35.87 9.90 -7.53
N MET A 274 34.89 10.60 -8.13
CA MET A 274 34.04 10.04 -9.20
C MET A 274 34.75 9.94 -10.56
N ASN A 275 35.84 10.69 -10.79
CA ASN A 275 36.67 10.58 -12.00
C ASN A 275 37.69 9.42 -11.96
N LEU A 276 37.71 8.62 -10.89
CA LEU A 276 38.52 7.39 -10.84
C LEU A 276 37.84 6.19 -11.53
N ASP A 277 36.61 6.35 -12.05
CA ASP A 277 35.86 5.31 -12.77
C ASP A 277 35.82 5.52 -14.31
N LEU A 278 36.82 6.15 -14.93
CA LEU A 278 36.95 6.25 -16.39
C LEU A 278 38.35 5.96 -16.94
N ASN A 279 39.09 5.01 -16.35
CA ASN A 279 40.22 4.36 -17.03
C ASN A 279 40.37 2.89 -16.63
#